data_AF-A0A534J2Y5-F1
#
_entry.id   AF-A0A534J2Y5-F1
#
_cell.length_a   1.000
_cell.length_b   1.000
_cell.length_c   1.000
_cell.angle_alpha   90.00
_cell.angle_beta   90.00
_cell.angle_gamma   90.00
#
_symmetry.space_group_name_H-M   'P 1'
#
loop_
_entity.id
_entity.type
_entity.pdbx_description
1 polymer ?
#
loop_
_entity_poly.entity_id
_entity_poly.type
_entity_poly.pdbx_seq_one_letter_code
_entity_poly.pdbx_strand_id
1 'polypeptide(L)' 'ETVRLVPEGSTALNLAFDVTPARLVTGLITERGICSASRAGLQRLYPDLRAAQ' A
#
# COMPACT_ATOMS: atom_id res chain seq x y z
N GLU A 1 -22.45 -2.08 -28.32
CA GLU A 1 -22.70 -0.63 -28.35
C GLU A 1 -21.67 0.05 -27.45
N THR A 2 -21.19 1.23 -27.82
CA THR A 2 -20.23 2.02 -27.02
C THR A 2 -20.89 3.31 -26.55
N VAL A 3 -20.72 3.64 -25.27
CA VAL A 3 -21.30 4.82 -24.62
C VAL A 3 -20.19 5.76 -24.20
N ARG A 4 -20.41 7.07 -24.40
CA ARG A 4 -19.48 8.12 -23.97
C ARG A 4 -19.69 8.43 -22.48
N LEU A 5 -18.63 8.28 -21.69
CA LEU A 5 -18.66 8.55 -20.24
C LEU A 5 -18.29 10.00 -19.87
N VAL A 6 -17.38 10.62 -20.64
CA VAL A 6 -16.87 11.98 -20.38
C VAL A 6 -16.91 12.84 -21.64
N PRO A 7 -17.11 14.18 -21.54
CA PRO A 7 -17.06 15.09 -22.69
C PRO A 7 -15.72 15.05 -23.41
N GLU A 8 -15.76 15.33 -24.72
CA GLU A 8 -14.55 15.45 -25.52
C GLU A 8 -13.65 16.60 -25.05
N GLY A 9 -12.34 16.37 -25.03
CA GLY A 9 -11.36 17.34 -24.55
C GLY A 9 -11.24 17.46 -23.03
N SER A 10 -12.00 16.68 -22.26
CA SER A 10 -11.88 16.68 -20.79
C SER A 10 -10.49 16.20 -20.37
N THR A 11 -9.79 17.00 -19.56
CA THR A 11 -8.53 16.57 -18.95
C THR A 11 -8.80 15.45 -17.95
N ALA A 12 -7.96 14.42 -17.96
CA ALA A 12 -8.06 13.30 -17.01
C ALA A 12 -6.71 13.08 -16.34
N LEU A 13 -6.75 12.55 -15.12
CA LEU A 13 -5.59 12.07 -14.39
C LEU A 13 -5.88 10.65 -13.92
N ASN A 14 -4.96 9.72 -14.21
CA ASN A 14 -5.10 8.32 -13.85
C ASN A 14 -3.90 7.86 -13.01
N LEU A 15 -3.81 8.38 -11.79
CA LEU A 15 -2.83 7.87 -10.82
C LEU A 15 -3.33 6.53 -10.28
N ALA A 16 -2.57 5.47 -10.53
CA ALA A 16 -2.99 4.11 -10.18
C ALA A 16 -2.96 3.82 -8.67
N PHE A 17 -2.14 4.56 -7.90
CA PHE A 17 -1.90 4.31 -6.48
C PHE A 17 -1.61 5.59 -5.71
N ASP A 18 -1.77 5.52 -4.39
CA ASP A 18 -1.33 6.53 -3.42
C ASP A 18 -0.53 5.88 -2.27
N VAL A 19 -0.11 6.69 -1.30
CA VAL A 19 0.58 6.22 -0.10
C VAL A 19 -0.26 6.56 1.12
N THR A 20 -0.66 5.54 1.87
CA THR A 20 -1.31 5.71 3.17
C THR A 20 -0.26 5.78 4.29
N PRO A 21 -0.18 6.87 5.08
CA PRO A 21 0.75 6.97 6.20
C PRO A 21 0.50 5.91 7.29
N ALA A 22 1.58 5.38 7.86
CA ALA A 22 1.54 4.33 8.88
C ALA A 22 0.62 4.62 10.08
N ARG A 23 0.51 5.90 10.51
CA ARG A 23 -0.37 6.31 11.63
C ARG A 23 -1.87 6.07 11.37
N LEU A 24 -2.26 5.86 10.11
CA LEU A 24 -3.63 5.56 9.70
C LEU A 24 -3.88 4.05 9.54
N VAL A 25 -2.86 3.22 9.76
CA VAL A 25 -2.93 1.77 9.61
C VAL A 25 -2.85 1.11 10.99
N THR A 26 -3.94 0.45 11.41
CA THR A 26 -4.00 -0.26 12.70
C THR A 26 -2.98 -1.39 12.80
N GLY A 27 -2.77 -2.14 11.71
CA GLY A 27 -1.78 -3.20 11.65
C GLY A 27 -1.62 -3.78 10.24
N LEU A 28 -0.52 -4.50 10.04
CA LEU A 28 -0.21 -5.24 8.82
C LEU A 28 -0.46 -6.73 9.08
N ILE A 29 -1.30 -7.34 8.25
CA ILE A 29 -1.51 -8.79 8.22
C ILE A 29 -0.55 -9.37 7.17
N THR A 30 0.26 -10.33 7.57
CA THR A 30 1.24 -11.00 6.71
C THR A 30 1.11 -12.51 6.85
N GLU A 31 1.81 -13.28 6.02
CA GLU A 31 1.90 -14.73 6.13
C GLU A 31 2.59 -15.20 7.43
N ARG A 32 3.32 -14.31 8.12
CA ARG A 32 3.99 -14.58 9.40
C ARG A 32 3.25 -14.01 10.61
N GLY A 33 2.02 -13.54 10.41
CA GLY A 33 1.14 -13.01 11.45
C GLY A 33 0.93 -11.49 11.36
N ILE A 34 0.45 -10.90 12.45
CA ILE A 34 0.04 -9.49 12.52
C ILE A 34 1.11 -8.66 13.26
N CYS A 35 1.37 -7.44 12.77
CA CYS A 35 2.24 -6.47 13.44
C CYS A 35 1.74 -5.01 13.30
N SER A 36 2.25 -4.10 14.12
CA SER A 36 2.05 -2.66 13.89
C SER A 36 2.70 -2.24 12.57
N ALA A 37 2.13 -1.23 11.90
CA ALA A 37 2.70 -0.65 10.68
C ALA A 37 3.98 0.14 10.98
N SER A 38 5.05 -0.58 11.34
CA SER A 38 6.32 0.00 11.77
C SER A 38 7.48 -0.90 11.33
N ARG A 39 8.67 -0.29 11.21
CA ARG A 39 9.91 -1.02 10.94
C ARG A 39 10.16 -2.13 11.97
N ALA A 40 10.00 -1.81 13.25
CA ALA A 40 10.20 -2.77 14.34
C ALA A 40 9.16 -3.92 14.28
N GLY A 41 7.91 -3.60 13.92
CA GLY A 41 6.85 -4.58 13.72
C GLY A 41 7.19 -5.61 12.65
N LEU A 42 7.63 -5.14 11.47
CA LEU A 42 8.07 -6.02 10.37
C LEU A 42 9.34 -6.79 10.74
N GLN A 43 10.35 -6.14 11.34
CA GLN A 43 11.59 -6.81 11.77
C GLN A 43 11.35 -7.91 12.81
N ARG A 44 10.27 -7.85 13.59
CA ARG A 44 9.87 -8.92 14.51
C ARG A 44 9.32 -10.14 13.77
N LEU A 45 8.55 -9.93 12.70
CA LEU A 45 7.97 -11.03 11.89
C LEU A 45 8.99 -11.64 10.90
N TYR A 46 9.96 -10.85 10.45
CA TYR A 46 10.98 -11.24 9.47
C TYR A 46 12.41 -11.07 10.02
N PRO A 47 12.80 -11.83 11.07
CA PRO A 47 14.14 -11.71 11.66
C PRO A 47 15.26 -12.21 10.75
N ASP A 48 14.97 -13.17 9.87
CA ASP A 48 15.83 -13.70 8.80
C ASP A 48 16.15 -12.66 7.73
N LEU A 49 15.23 -11.73 7.44
CA LEU A 49 15.46 -10.64 6.49
C LEU A 49 16.19 -9.44 7.13
N ARG A 50 16.65 -9.55 8.39
CA ARG A 50 17.42 -8.49 9.05
C ARG A 50 18.82 -8.30 8.46
N ALA A 51 19.29 -9.23 7.64
CA ALA A 51 20.60 -9.17 6.99
C ALA A 51 20.50 -9.51 5.49
N ALA A 52 20.10 -8.50 4.72
CA ALA A 52 20.56 -8.30 3.35
C ALA A 52 20.69 -6.78 3.16
N GLN A 53 21.70 -6.20 3.80
CA GLN A 53 22.25 -4.90 3.40
C GLN A 53 23.43 -5.17 2.47
#